data_AF-W4P7Z6-F1
#
_entry.id   AF-W4P7Z6-F1
#
_cell.length_a   1.000
_cell.length_b   1.000
_cell.length_c   1.000
_cell.angle_alpha   90.00
_cell.angle_beta   90.00
_cell.angle_gamma   90.00
#
_symmetry.space_group_name_H-M   'P 1'
#
loop_
_entity.id
_entity.type
_entity.pdbx_description
1 polymer ?
#
loop_
_entity_poly.entity_id
_entity_poly.type
_entity_poly.pdbx_seq_one_letter_code
_entity_poly.pdbx_strand_id
1 'polypeptide(L)'
;MKNPFEIKTPEQNTAEEIVKLFVDVFSDFHQVPELGHTFLNGPRGSGKSMMFRYLLPDCQKIVTGKNFNELDFFSIYIPIKLTNINISELERFENHASSFINEHLLVTYVLSKTFKFIYETYNEELNKYTDEILYFFKNDFLWNIELLGIETLVSENKNGFCIMKDIAVFMDKLNRECTQYCKKVGLSGELLPYSGPLMDFIDFFSPVISALKKIPCFPQGKPFFFLIDDAGYLNESQTKVLNTWVSYRSTKDICIKISTQLDYKNYLTTTGKRIDSPHDYSEVNIATIYTSSNRDYYKRVKAIVERRINVYLNKETSAEVFSQMIKYKKKRLKHYMTKYWRKTLMTKKNMREVMPHEDILVQNISKDCKKQNLVVHIAMQDSTN
;
A
#
# COMPACT_ATOMS: atom_id res chain seq x y z
N MET A 1 -13.89 21.13 -15.88
CA MET A 1 -12.56 21.16 -15.22
C MET A 1 -12.59 20.24 -14.02
N LYS A 2 -11.61 19.33 -13.91
CA LYS A 2 -11.44 18.41 -12.76
C LYS A 2 -10.67 19.14 -11.65
N ASN A 3 -10.93 18.85 -10.38
CA ASN A 3 -10.24 19.50 -9.26
C ASN A 3 -8.82 18.90 -9.11
N PRO A 4 -7.73 19.66 -9.35
CA PRO A 4 -6.35 19.15 -9.27
C PRO A 4 -5.92 18.66 -7.87
N PHE A 5 -6.65 19.09 -6.84
CA PHE A 5 -6.34 18.80 -5.44
C PHE A 5 -7.36 17.87 -4.79
N GLU A 6 -8.25 17.28 -5.57
CA GLU A 6 -9.15 16.23 -5.08
C GLU A 6 -8.35 15.16 -4.32
N ILE A 7 -8.79 14.84 -3.11
CA ILE A 7 -8.18 13.77 -2.31
C ILE A 7 -8.68 12.45 -2.88
N LYS A 8 -7.83 11.81 -3.69
CA LYS A 8 -8.00 10.42 -4.11
C LYS A 8 -7.03 9.55 -3.33
N THR A 9 -7.48 8.37 -2.93
CA THR A 9 -6.55 7.39 -2.36
C THR A 9 -5.64 6.84 -3.47
N PRO A 10 -4.41 6.40 -3.17
CA PRO A 10 -3.47 5.91 -4.19
C PRO A 10 -4.07 4.81 -5.08
N GLU A 11 -4.92 3.96 -4.51
CA GLU A 11 -5.59 2.85 -5.20
C GLU A 11 -6.66 3.29 -6.21
N GLN A 12 -7.12 4.55 -6.14
CA GLN A 12 -8.11 5.11 -7.06
C GLN A 12 -7.50 5.79 -8.29
N ASN A 13 -6.17 5.92 -8.33
CA ASN A 13 -5.46 6.57 -9.44
C ASN A 13 -4.88 5.52 -10.38
N THR A 14 -4.99 5.77 -11.69
CA THR A 14 -4.36 4.89 -12.70
C THR A 14 -2.83 5.01 -12.62
N ALA A 15 -2.12 4.03 -13.16
CA ALA A 15 -0.66 4.04 -13.18
C ALA A 15 -0.12 5.30 -13.89
N GLU A 16 -0.76 5.71 -15.00
CA GLU A 16 -0.39 6.92 -15.75
C GLU A 16 -0.64 8.19 -14.93
N GLU A 17 -1.77 8.28 -14.21
CA GLU A 17 -2.03 9.40 -13.31
C GLU A 17 -0.98 9.45 -12.20
N ILE A 18 -0.63 8.30 -11.58
CA ILE A 18 0.39 8.22 -10.54
C ILE A 18 1.75 8.68 -11.06
N VAL A 19 2.26 8.10 -12.15
CA VAL A 19 3.59 8.44 -12.70
C VAL A 19 3.67 9.90 -13.14
N LYS A 20 2.58 10.45 -13.71
CA LYS A 20 2.53 11.87 -14.08
C LYS A 20 2.50 12.80 -12.89
N LEU A 21 1.90 12.41 -11.77
CA LEU A 21 1.72 13.28 -10.59
C LEU A 21 2.79 13.09 -9.50
N PHE A 22 3.45 11.94 -9.49
CA PHE A 22 4.45 11.60 -8.50
C PHE A 22 5.67 12.50 -8.68
N VAL A 23 5.97 13.29 -7.65
CA VAL A 23 7.24 14.00 -7.54
C VAL A 23 8.22 13.01 -6.94
N ASP A 24 9.32 12.76 -7.65
CA ASP A 24 10.31 11.80 -7.20
C ASP A 24 10.89 12.24 -5.86
N VAL A 25 10.71 11.37 -4.86
CA VAL A 25 11.22 11.54 -3.50
C VAL A 25 12.29 10.50 -3.17
N PHE A 26 12.60 9.58 -4.08
CA PHE A 26 13.56 8.50 -3.84
C PHE A 26 15.00 8.96 -3.85
N SER A 27 15.30 10.15 -4.38
CA SER A 27 16.60 10.81 -4.12
C SER A 27 16.86 11.00 -2.63
N ASP A 28 15.79 11.31 -1.88
CA ASP A 28 15.86 11.54 -0.43
C ASP A 28 15.52 10.28 0.38
N PHE A 29 14.92 9.28 -0.27
CA PHE A 29 14.50 8.01 0.31
C PHE A 29 15.02 6.82 -0.49
N HIS A 30 16.31 6.85 -0.85
CA HIS A 30 16.97 5.87 -1.75
C HIS A 30 16.88 4.43 -1.23
N GLN A 31 16.84 4.27 0.08
CA GLN A 31 16.73 2.97 0.77
C GLN A 31 15.41 2.24 0.48
N VAL A 32 14.36 2.97 0.08
CA VAL A 32 13.03 2.38 -0.16
C VAL A 32 13.02 1.48 -1.41
N PRO A 33 13.50 1.92 -2.59
CA PRO A 33 13.63 1.06 -3.77
C PRO A 33 14.84 0.12 -3.74
N GLU A 34 15.81 0.30 -2.82
CA GLU A 34 16.99 -0.56 -2.72
C GLU A 34 16.67 -1.99 -2.26
N LEU A 35 17.59 -2.92 -2.55
CA LEU A 35 17.48 -4.30 -2.09
C LEU A 35 17.67 -4.37 -0.56
N GLY A 36 16.71 -4.97 0.14
CA GLY A 36 16.70 -5.09 1.59
C GLY A 36 15.31 -4.91 2.20
N HIS A 37 15.15 -5.30 3.47
CA HIS A 37 13.95 -4.95 4.23
C HIS A 37 14.00 -3.46 4.60
N THR A 38 12.87 -2.76 4.57
CA THR A 38 12.83 -1.32 4.87
C THR A 38 11.60 -0.96 5.67
N PHE A 39 11.77 -0.19 6.75
CA PHE A 39 10.70 0.45 7.48
C PHE A 39 10.54 1.90 6.99
N LEU A 40 9.34 2.21 6.49
CA LEU A 40 8.93 3.53 6.05
C LEU A 40 7.95 4.12 7.06
N ASN A 41 8.49 4.97 7.94
CA ASN A 41 7.78 5.57 9.04
C ASN A 41 7.34 7.00 8.72
N GLY A 42 6.18 7.42 9.21
CA GLY A 42 5.77 8.81 9.12
C GLY A 42 4.29 9.03 9.45
N PRO A 43 3.87 10.27 9.70
CA PRO A 43 2.50 10.57 10.09
C PRO A 43 1.47 10.21 9.00
N ARG A 44 0.19 10.14 9.37
CA ARG A 44 -0.89 9.94 8.42
C ARG A 44 -0.88 11.03 7.33
N GLY A 45 -1.03 10.61 6.08
CA GLY A 45 -1.02 11.53 4.94
C GLY A 45 0.37 12.00 4.49
N SER A 46 1.45 11.42 5.03
CA SER A 46 2.83 11.78 4.65
C SER A 46 3.28 11.28 3.27
N GLY A 47 2.46 10.47 2.59
CA GLY A 47 2.75 9.95 1.24
C GLY A 47 3.28 8.51 1.18
N LYS A 48 3.36 7.77 2.29
CA LYS A 48 3.84 6.37 2.32
C LYS A 48 3.15 5.46 1.28
N SER A 49 1.82 5.40 1.32
CA SER A 49 1.03 4.60 0.38
C SER A 49 1.18 5.08 -1.08
N MET A 50 1.47 6.37 -1.31
CA MET A 50 1.79 6.87 -2.65
C MET A 50 3.16 6.37 -3.13
N MET A 51 4.16 6.32 -2.24
CA MET A 51 5.47 5.72 -2.58
C MET A 51 5.31 4.25 -2.92
N PHE A 52 4.54 3.48 -2.13
CA PHE A 52 4.25 2.08 -2.44
C PHE A 52 3.49 1.92 -3.75
N ARG A 53 2.46 2.74 -4.00
CA ARG A 53 1.72 2.74 -5.26
C ARG A 53 2.61 3.00 -6.47
N TYR A 54 3.59 3.91 -6.34
CA TYR A 54 4.54 4.20 -7.40
C TYR A 54 5.51 3.03 -7.66
N LEU A 55 5.88 2.28 -6.63
CA LEU A 55 6.74 1.09 -6.78
C LEU A 55 6.01 -0.11 -7.43
N LEU A 56 4.69 -0.06 -7.62
CA LEU A 56 3.94 -1.16 -8.23
C LEU A 56 4.36 -1.43 -9.68
N PRO A 57 4.27 -2.69 -10.16
CA PRO A 57 4.83 -3.09 -11.44
C PRO A 57 4.25 -2.32 -12.62
N ASP A 58 2.96 -1.98 -12.58
CA ASP A 58 2.28 -1.18 -13.60
C ASP A 58 2.86 0.24 -13.74
N CYS A 59 3.12 0.92 -12.62
CA CYS A 59 3.82 2.20 -12.59
C CYS A 59 5.27 2.04 -13.08
N GLN A 60 5.97 1.00 -12.61
CA GLN A 60 7.37 0.79 -12.97
C GLN A 60 7.55 0.49 -14.46
N LYS A 61 6.62 -0.24 -15.11
CA LYS A 61 6.61 -0.40 -16.58
C LYS A 61 6.61 0.95 -17.31
N ILE A 62 5.81 1.90 -16.84
CA ILE A 62 5.72 3.24 -17.45
C ILE A 62 7.01 4.04 -17.17
N VAL A 63 7.53 3.98 -15.94
CA VAL A 63 8.72 4.74 -15.53
C VAL A 63 9.97 4.27 -16.27
N THR A 64 10.15 2.95 -16.42
CA THR A 64 11.35 2.38 -17.04
C THR A 64 11.19 2.07 -18.51
N GLY A 65 9.95 2.07 -19.04
CA GLY A 65 9.65 1.64 -20.41
C GLY A 65 9.88 0.14 -20.65
N LYS A 66 9.96 -0.66 -19.58
CA LYS A 66 10.27 -2.10 -19.65
C LYS A 66 9.01 -2.96 -19.47
N ASN A 67 9.05 -4.23 -19.87
CA ASN A 67 8.01 -5.20 -19.53
C ASN A 67 8.17 -5.73 -18.10
N PHE A 68 7.16 -6.43 -17.57
CA PHE A 68 7.18 -6.93 -16.19
C PHE A 68 8.39 -7.84 -15.91
N ASN A 69 8.75 -8.71 -16.85
CA ASN A 69 9.87 -9.64 -16.78
C ASN A 69 11.26 -8.98 -16.90
N GLU A 70 11.32 -7.68 -17.14
CA GLU A 70 12.56 -6.91 -17.30
C GLU A 70 12.76 -5.89 -16.17
N LEU A 71 11.80 -5.78 -15.25
CA LEU A 71 11.89 -4.90 -14.08
C LEU A 71 13.00 -5.34 -13.12
N ASP A 72 13.53 -4.40 -12.34
CA ASP A 72 14.59 -4.69 -11.36
C ASP A 72 14.07 -5.35 -10.07
N PHE A 73 12.76 -5.37 -9.89
CA PHE A 73 12.02 -6.10 -8.86
C PHE A 73 10.57 -6.24 -9.32
N PHE A 74 9.83 -7.16 -8.70
CA PHE A 74 8.37 -7.22 -8.84
C PHE A 74 7.74 -6.95 -7.48
N SER A 75 6.92 -5.90 -7.36
CA SER A 75 6.33 -5.52 -6.08
C SER A 75 4.86 -5.91 -5.99
N ILE A 76 4.42 -6.20 -4.77
CA ILE A 76 3.08 -6.67 -4.44
C ILE A 76 2.57 -5.82 -3.28
N TYR A 77 1.40 -5.22 -3.46
CA TYR A 77 0.77 -4.40 -2.43
C TYR A 77 0.00 -5.26 -1.41
N ILE A 78 0.34 -5.14 -0.14
CA ILE A 78 -0.28 -5.88 0.97
C ILE A 78 -0.83 -4.89 2.00
N PRO A 79 -2.09 -4.45 1.89
CA PRO A 79 -2.66 -3.50 2.85
C PRO A 79 -3.04 -4.21 4.16
N ILE A 80 -2.65 -3.69 5.32
CA ILE A 80 -3.12 -4.17 6.63
C ILE A 80 -4.24 -3.25 7.10
N LYS A 81 -5.51 -3.64 6.86
CA LYS A 81 -6.69 -2.87 7.32
C LYS A 81 -7.32 -3.54 8.55
N LEU A 82 -7.86 -2.70 9.45
CA LEU A 82 -8.39 -2.98 10.80
C LEU A 82 -9.34 -4.18 10.97
N THR A 83 -9.89 -4.79 9.91
CA THR A 83 -10.98 -5.80 10.05
C THR A 83 -10.57 -7.25 9.79
N ASN A 84 -9.41 -7.52 9.16
CA ASN A 84 -9.16 -8.86 8.62
C ASN A 84 -8.20 -9.73 9.45
N ILE A 85 -7.28 -9.13 10.21
CA ILE A 85 -6.19 -9.88 10.86
C ILE A 85 -6.07 -9.57 12.36
N ASN A 86 -6.57 -8.41 12.80
CA ASN A 86 -6.56 -8.02 14.20
C ASN A 86 -7.78 -8.59 14.94
N ILE A 87 -7.72 -9.89 15.23
CA ILE A 87 -8.74 -10.63 15.97
C ILE A 87 -8.40 -10.51 17.46
N SER A 88 -9.22 -9.80 18.24
CA SER A 88 -9.03 -9.61 19.69
C SER A 88 -8.95 -10.92 20.47
N GLU A 89 -9.62 -11.96 19.97
CA GLU A 89 -9.69 -13.28 20.58
C GLU A 89 -8.33 -14.00 20.61
N LEU A 90 -7.34 -13.54 19.82
CA LEU A 90 -6.00 -14.12 19.77
C LEU A 90 -5.20 -13.93 21.07
N GLU A 91 -5.58 -12.98 21.91
CA GLU A 91 -4.96 -12.74 23.22
C GLU A 91 -5.27 -13.85 24.24
N ARG A 92 -6.23 -14.74 23.95
CA ARG A 92 -6.64 -15.85 24.83
C ARG A 92 -5.82 -17.13 24.65
N PHE A 93 -5.02 -17.24 23.60
CA PHE A 93 -4.17 -18.42 23.37
C PHE A 93 -2.92 -18.35 24.25
N GLU A 94 -2.46 -19.51 24.75
CA GLU A 94 -1.14 -19.61 25.36
C GLU A 94 -0.03 -19.19 24.37
N ASN A 95 1.06 -18.62 24.90
CA ASN A 95 2.08 -17.91 24.13
C ASN A 95 2.60 -18.69 22.89
N HIS A 96 2.83 -20.01 23.02
CA HIS A 96 3.38 -20.80 21.92
C HIS A 96 2.34 -21.08 20.82
N ALA A 97 1.11 -21.46 21.18
CA ALA A 97 0.04 -21.68 20.20
C ALA A 97 -0.36 -20.37 19.50
N SER A 98 -0.32 -19.24 20.22
CA SER A 98 -0.59 -17.92 19.66
C SER A 98 0.38 -17.58 18.52
N SER A 99 1.67 -17.90 18.65
CA SER A 99 2.66 -17.60 17.60
C SER A 99 2.36 -18.34 16.30
N PHE A 100 2.11 -19.65 16.35
CA PHE A 100 1.82 -20.45 15.15
C PHE A 100 0.54 -20.03 14.45
N ILE A 101 -0.53 -19.74 15.21
CA ILE A 101 -1.80 -19.28 14.64
C ILE A 101 -1.65 -17.89 14.01
N ASN A 102 -0.95 -16.97 14.66
CA ASN A 102 -0.70 -15.64 14.11
C ASN A 102 0.17 -15.70 12.85
N GLU A 103 1.16 -16.60 12.82
CA GLU A 103 1.99 -16.79 11.64
C GLU A 103 1.18 -17.38 10.47
N HIS A 104 0.40 -18.43 10.72
CA HIS A 104 -0.49 -19.00 9.71
C HIS A 104 -1.50 -17.97 9.17
N LEU A 105 -2.12 -17.16 10.05
CA LEU A 105 -3.02 -16.08 9.63
C LEU A 105 -2.30 -15.06 8.74
N LEU A 106 -1.06 -14.68 9.07
CA LEU A 106 -0.31 -13.72 8.27
C LEU A 106 0.15 -14.32 6.94
N VAL A 107 0.66 -15.55 6.92
CA VAL A 107 1.08 -16.26 5.68
C VAL A 107 -0.09 -16.41 4.72
N THR A 108 -1.22 -16.96 5.20
CA THR A 108 -2.41 -17.18 4.35
C THR A 108 -2.99 -15.86 3.84
N TYR A 109 -2.98 -14.80 4.67
CA TYR A 109 -3.40 -13.47 4.25
C TYR A 109 -2.49 -12.91 3.15
N VAL A 110 -1.17 -12.89 3.37
CA VAL A 110 -0.21 -12.33 2.43
C VAL A 110 -0.26 -13.07 1.11
N LEU A 111 -0.24 -14.41 1.12
CA LEU A 111 -0.32 -15.20 -0.11
C LEU A 111 -1.65 -15.01 -0.84
N SER A 112 -2.78 -14.95 -0.14
CA SER A 112 -4.07 -14.60 -0.76
C SER A 112 -4.00 -13.26 -1.49
N LYS A 113 -3.42 -12.23 -0.85
CA LYS A 113 -3.22 -10.92 -1.50
C LYS A 113 -2.23 -10.97 -2.64
N THR A 114 -1.17 -11.76 -2.54
CA THR A 114 -0.17 -11.95 -3.60
C THR A 114 -0.78 -12.53 -4.86
N PHE A 115 -1.41 -13.70 -4.78
CA PHE A 115 -2.00 -14.32 -5.96
C PHE A 115 -3.16 -13.49 -6.52
N LYS A 116 -3.92 -12.83 -5.64
CA LYS A 116 -4.93 -11.87 -6.06
C LYS A 116 -4.34 -10.72 -6.88
N PHE A 117 -3.31 -10.08 -6.35
CA PHE A 117 -2.61 -8.99 -7.00
C PHE A 117 -2.06 -9.43 -8.36
N ILE A 118 -1.47 -10.62 -8.45
CA ILE A 118 -0.89 -11.15 -9.68
C ILE A 118 -1.96 -11.35 -10.75
N TYR A 119 -3.06 -12.06 -10.47
CA TYR A 119 -4.08 -12.30 -11.49
C TYR A 119 -4.80 -11.00 -11.90
N GLU A 120 -4.94 -10.02 -11.00
CA GLU A 120 -5.51 -8.71 -11.35
C GLU A 120 -4.53 -7.87 -12.18
N THR A 121 -3.23 -7.97 -11.92
CA THR A 121 -2.18 -7.19 -12.62
C THR A 121 -1.92 -7.70 -14.03
N TYR A 122 -1.75 -9.01 -14.20
CA TYR A 122 -1.47 -9.60 -15.52
C TYR A 122 -2.75 -9.94 -16.29
N ASN A 123 -3.86 -10.20 -15.59
CA ASN A 123 -5.14 -10.57 -16.20
C ASN A 123 -4.96 -11.73 -17.22
N GLU A 124 -5.55 -11.61 -18.41
CA GLU A 124 -5.45 -12.62 -19.48
C GLU A 124 -4.02 -12.84 -20.00
N GLU A 125 -3.06 -11.94 -19.74
CA GLU A 125 -1.66 -12.16 -20.14
C GLU A 125 -1.04 -13.39 -19.48
N LEU A 126 -1.55 -13.81 -18.32
CA LEU A 126 -1.13 -15.06 -17.66
C LEU A 126 -1.35 -16.28 -18.54
N ASN A 127 -2.32 -16.26 -19.45
CA ASN A 127 -2.64 -17.40 -20.30
C ASN A 127 -1.51 -17.73 -21.28
N LYS A 128 -0.60 -16.78 -21.57
CA LYS A 128 0.62 -17.00 -22.36
C LYS A 128 1.63 -17.92 -21.66
N TYR A 129 1.51 -18.08 -20.34
CA TYR A 129 2.42 -18.86 -19.49
C TYR A 129 1.67 -20.01 -18.80
N THR A 130 0.62 -20.53 -19.45
CA THR A 130 -0.28 -21.53 -18.82
C THR A 130 0.48 -22.79 -18.42
N ASP A 131 1.41 -23.27 -19.25
CA ASP A 131 2.15 -24.51 -18.97
C ASP A 131 3.11 -24.34 -17.78
N GLU A 132 3.81 -23.21 -17.70
CA GLU A 132 4.70 -22.89 -16.58
C GLU A 132 3.91 -22.65 -15.28
N ILE A 133 2.75 -21.99 -15.38
CA ILE A 133 1.84 -21.79 -14.24
C ILE A 133 1.25 -23.13 -13.78
N LEU A 134 0.88 -24.01 -14.71
CA LEU A 134 0.38 -25.34 -14.39
C LEU A 134 1.46 -26.21 -13.75
N TYR A 135 2.71 -26.10 -14.23
CA TYR A 135 3.86 -26.76 -13.63
C TYR A 135 4.07 -26.27 -12.19
N PHE A 136 4.13 -24.95 -11.98
CA PHE A 136 4.24 -24.34 -10.66
C PHE A 136 3.11 -24.81 -9.74
N PHE A 137 1.87 -24.79 -10.24
CA PHE A 137 0.72 -25.19 -9.47
C PHE A 137 0.80 -26.65 -9.02
N LYS A 138 1.09 -27.58 -9.94
CA LYS A 138 1.13 -29.01 -9.62
C LYS A 138 2.35 -29.41 -8.80
N ASN A 139 3.54 -28.96 -9.18
CA ASN A 139 4.80 -29.50 -8.64
C ASN A 139 5.34 -28.69 -7.47
N ASP A 140 5.02 -27.41 -7.38
CA ASP A 140 5.50 -26.56 -6.28
C ASP A 140 4.38 -26.24 -5.30
N PHE A 141 3.26 -25.67 -5.76
CA PHE A 141 2.19 -25.23 -4.87
C PHE A 141 1.44 -26.41 -4.23
N LEU A 142 0.86 -27.30 -5.04
CA LEU A 142 0.07 -28.43 -4.53
C LEU A 142 0.92 -29.43 -3.74
N TRP A 143 2.17 -29.67 -4.15
CA TRP A 143 3.09 -30.48 -3.37
C TRP A 143 3.28 -29.95 -1.95
N ASN A 144 3.50 -28.63 -1.79
CA ASN A 144 3.57 -28.01 -0.45
C ASN A 144 2.25 -28.10 0.32
N ILE A 145 1.10 -28.11 -0.37
CA ILE A 145 -0.22 -28.27 0.24
C ILE A 145 -0.47 -29.70 0.73
N GLU A 146 -0.06 -30.71 -0.05
CA GLU A 146 -0.16 -32.12 0.30
C GLU A 146 0.69 -32.47 1.53
N LEU A 147 1.87 -31.85 1.67
CA LEU A 147 2.71 -31.98 2.87
C LEU A 147 2.01 -31.50 4.16
N LEU A 148 1.01 -30.63 4.04
CA LEU A 148 0.19 -30.15 5.16
C LEU A 148 -1.03 -31.06 5.44
N GLY A 149 -1.15 -32.18 4.72
CA GLY A 149 -2.26 -33.13 4.87
C GLY A 149 -3.57 -32.65 4.26
N ILE A 150 -3.54 -31.67 3.36
CA ILE A 150 -4.74 -31.16 2.68
C ILE A 150 -4.88 -31.88 1.34
N GLU A 151 -5.92 -32.70 1.21
CA GLU A 151 -6.27 -33.29 -0.08
C GLU A 151 -6.87 -32.25 -1.03
N THR A 152 -6.26 -32.07 -2.20
CA THR A 152 -6.76 -31.15 -3.22
C THR A 152 -7.13 -31.89 -4.50
N LEU A 153 -8.35 -31.67 -4.97
CA LEU A 153 -8.79 -32.15 -6.28
C LEU A 153 -8.35 -31.16 -7.36
N VAL A 154 -7.56 -31.64 -8.32
CA VAL A 154 -7.08 -30.83 -9.45
C VAL A 154 -8.05 -30.93 -10.61
N SER A 155 -8.49 -29.79 -11.12
CA SER A 155 -9.21 -29.74 -12.40
C SER A 155 -8.19 -29.66 -13.53
N GLU A 156 -8.24 -30.60 -14.48
CA GLU A 156 -7.18 -30.80 -15.47
C GLU A 156 -7.17 -29.81 -16.64
N ASN A 157 -8.14 -28.89 -16.76
CA ASN A 157 -8.28 -28.01 -17.92
C ASN A 157 -8.52 -26.55 -17.53
N LYS A 158 -7.53 -25.91 -16.88
CA LYS A 158 -7.59 -24.49 -16.52
C LYS A 158 -6.44 -23.71 -17.14
N ASN A 159 -6.74 -22.50 -17.62
CA ASN A 159 -5.73 -21.57 -18.12
C ASN A 159 -4.98 -20.90 -16.95
N GLY A 160 -3.84 -20.27 -17.26
CA GLY A 160 -2.97 -19.64 -16.25
C GLY A 160 -3.69 -18.61 -15.36
N PHE A 161 -4.60 -17.81 -15.92
CA PHE A 161 -5.40 -16.86 -15.16
C PHE A 161 -6.28 -17.55 -14.11
N CYS A 162 -7.04 -18.58 -14.51
CA CYS A 162 -7.92 -19.33 -13.62
C CYS A 162 -7.13 -20.02 -12.51
N ILE A 163 -5.96 -20.59 -12.81
CA ILE A 163 -5.10 -21.24 -11.83
C ILE A 163 -4.67 -20.23 -10.75
N MET A 164 -4.11 -19.08 -11.13
CA MET A 164 -3.67 -18.05 -10.17
C MET A 164 -4.84 -17.53 -9.32
N LYS A 165 -6.02 -17.36 -9.92
CA LYS A 165 -7.24 -16.96 -9.23
C LYS A 165 -7.69 -18.02 -8.21
N ASP A 166 -7.66 -19.29 -8.58
CA ASP A 166 -8.04 -20.38 -7.70
C ASP A 166 -7.11 -20.51 -6.50
N ILE A 167 -5.80 -20.33 -6.70
CA ILE A 167 -4.82 -20.27 -5.60
C ILE A 167 -5.19 -19.12 -4.65
N ALA A 168 -5.48 -17.92 -5.17
CA ALA A 168 -5.87 -16.78 -4.34
C ALA A 168 -7.11 -17.06 -3.49
N VAL A 169 -8.13 -17.70 -4.09
CA VAL A 169 -9.39 -18.08 -3.41
C VAL A 169 -9.14 -19.17 -2.37
N PHE A 170 -8.30 -20.15 -2.68
CA PHE A 170 -7.94 -21.22 -1.76
C PHE A 170 -7.20 -20.68 -0.54
N MET A 171 -6.21 -19.80 -0.72
CA MET A 171 -5.50 -19.17 0.40
C MET A 171 -6.42 -18.27 1.25
N ASP A 172 -7.35 -17.55 0.62
CA ASP A 172 -8.37 -16.76 1.33
C ASP A 172 -9.31 -17.65 2.15
N LYS A 173 -9.67 -18.83 1.63
CA LYS A 173 -10.49 -19.82 2.34
C LYS A 173 -9.78 -20.30 3.61
N LEU A 174 -8.51 -20.71 3.52
CA LEU A 174 -7.73 -21.15 4.68
C LEU A 174 -7.61 -20.04 5.75
N ASN A 175 -7.35 -18.81 5.31
CA ASN A 175 -7.30 -17.65 6.20
C ASN A 175 -8.63 -17.45 6.96
N ARG A 176 -9.76 -17.55 6.24
CA ARG A 176 -11.10 -17.44 6.83
C ARG A 176 -11.41 -18.59 7.77
N GLU A 177 -11.02 -19.82 7.45
CA GLU A 177 -11.21 -20.98 8.32
C GLU A 177 -10.46 -20.82 9.64
N CYS A 178 -9.20 -20.40 9.60
CA CYS A 178 -8.42 -20.09 10.81
C CYS A 178 -9.03 -18.91 11.61
N THR A 179 -9.49 -17.86 10.91
CA THR A 179 -10.20 -16.73 11.54
C THR A 179 -11.48 -17.19 12.26
N GLN A 180 -12.26 -18.08 11.64
CA GLN A 180 -13.47 -18.64 12.24
C GLN A 180 -13.15 -19.52 13.44
N TYR A 181 -12.06 -20.29 13.38
CA TYR A 181 -11.55 -21.02 14.53
C TYR A 181 -11.23 -20.08 15.70
N CYS A 182 -10.49 -18.99 15.46
CA CYS A 182 -10.15 -18.02 16.50
C CYS A 182 -11.41 -17.41 17.16
N LYS A 183 -12.44 -17.11 16.36
CA LYS A 183 -13.73 -16.63 16.87
C LYS A 183 -14.46 -17.68 17.73
N LYS A 184 -14.43 -18.96 17.33
CA LYS A 184 -15.03 -20.05 18.11
C LYS A 184 -14.34 -20.21 19.46
N VAL A 185 -12.99 -20.20 19.47
CA VAL A 185 -12.20 -20.22 20.72
C VAL A 185 -12.50 -18.99 21.58
N GLY A 186 -12.73 -17.83 20.98
CA GLY A 186 -13.17 -16.64 21.71
C GLY A 186 -14.55 -16.77 22.38
N LEU A 187 -15.43 -17.62 21.86
CA LEU A 187 -16.77 -17.86 22.42
C LEU A 187 -16.80 -19.03 23.40
N SER A 188 -15.98 -20.06 23.19
CA SER A 188 -15.87 -21.19 24.12
C SER A 188 -15.04 -20.77 25.33
N GLY A 189 -15.53 -21.06 26.54
CA GLY A 189 -14.71 -20.95 27.76
C GLY A 189 -13.57 -21.98 27.82
N GLU A 190 -13.53 -22.90 26.87
CA GLU A 190 -12.55 -23.99 26.74
C GLU A 190 -11.73 -23.81 25.45
N LEU A 191 -10.44 -24.17 25.50
CA LEU A 191 -9.55 -24.18 24.35
C LEU A 191 -9.88 -25.38 23.46
N LEU A 192 -10.47 -25.11 22.29
CA LEU A 192 -10.70 -26.12 21.26
C LEU A 192 -9.37 -26.41 20.52
N PRO A 193 -8.93 -27.67 20.37
CA PRO A 193 -7.75 -27.98 19.57
C PRO A 193 -7.88 -27.50 18.13
N TYR A 194 -6.84 -26.87 17.59
CA TYR A 194 -6.78 -26.55 16.17
C TYR A 194 -6.40 -27.81 15.38
N SER A 195 -7.23 -28.19 14.41
CA SER A 195 -7.01 -29.36 13.55
C SER A 195 -6.76 -28.98 12.09
N GLY A 196 -6.63 -27.68 11.79
CA GLY A 196 -6.34 -27.21 10.45
C GLY A 196 -4.83 -27.22 10.17
N PRO A 197 -4.44 -26.95 8.91
CA PRO A 197 -3.05 -26.83 8.53
C PRO A 197 -2.40 -25.60 9.18
N LEU A 198 -1.13 -25.70 9.54
CA LEU A 198 -0.32 -24.55 9.96
C LEU A 198 0.71 -24.26 8.88
N MET A 199 0.85 -22.99 8.53
CA MET A 199 1.77 -22.54 7.48
C MET A 199 2.67 -21.48 8.08
N ASP A 200 3.96 -21.60 7.86
CA ASP A 200 4.94 -20.61 8.31
C ASP A 200 5.73 -20.03 7.14
N PHE A 201 6.61 -19.09 7.48
CA PHE A 201 7.39 -18.39 6.47
C PHE A 201 8.43 -19.28 5.78
N ILE A 202 9.09 -20.17 6.53
CA ILE A 202 10.26 -20.91 6.07
C ILE A 202 9.84 -22.13 5.25
N ASP A 203 8.88 -22.90 5.76
CA ASP A 203 8.50 -24.19 5.20
C ASP A 203 7.40 -24.06 4.14
N PHE A 204 6.65 -22.96 4.11
CA PHE A 204 5.59 -22.76 3.13
C PHE A 204 5.74 -21.48 2.30
N PHE A 205 5.76 -20.30 2.94
CA PHE A 205 5.74 -19.02 2.21
C PHE A 205 6.95 -18.87 1.28
N SER A 206 8.17 -19.03 1.81
CA SER A 206 9.41 -18.81 1.09
C SER A 206 9.59 -19.79 -0.09
N PRO A 207 9.36 -21.11 0.04
CA PRO A 207 9.37 -22.05 -1.07
C PRO A 207 8.38 -21.70 -2.17
N VAL A 208 7.13 -21.37 -1.80
CA VAL A 208 6.08 -20.99 -2.78
C VAL A 208 6.48 -19.74 -3.55
N ILE A 209 6.99 -18.70 -2.88
CA ILE A 209 7.43 -17.48 -3.57
C ILE A 209 8.67 -17.74 -4.44
N SER A 210 9.60 -18.56 -3.95
CA SER A 210 10.81 -18.92 -4.71
C SER A 210 10.49 -19.69 -5.99
N ALA A 211 9.50 -20.59 -5.95
CA ALA A 211 9.01 -21.29 -7.13
C ALA A 211 8.24 -20.37 -8.09
N LEU A 212 7.34 -19.53 -7.55
CA LEU A 212 6.55 -18.57 -8.31
C LEU A 212 7.42 -17.63 -9.16
N LYS A 213 8.55 -17.18 -8.60
CA LYS A 213 9.51 -16.31 -9.30
C LYS A 213 10.15 -16.93 -10.54
N LYS A 214 10.18 -18.26 -10.65
CA LYS A 214 10.75 -18.96 -11.81
C LYS A 214 9.86 -18.86 -13.05
N ILE A 215 8.60 -18.46 -12.90
CA ILE A 215 7.69 -18.31 -14.04
C ILE A 215 8.19 -17.15 -14.92
N PRO A 216 8.34 -17.34 -16.25
CA PRO A 216 8.99 -16.36 -17.13
C PRO A 216 8.31 -14.98 -17.22
N CYS A 217 7.07 -14.86 -16.76
CA CYS A 217 6.36 -13.58 -16.70
C CYS A 217 6.93 -12.61 -15.65
N PHE A 218 7.71 -13.11 -14.68
CA PHE A 218 8.36 -12.32 -13.64
C PHE A 218 9.83 -12.02 -13.97
N PRO A 219 10.41 -10.96 -13.37
CA PRO A 219 11.80 -10.61 -13.59
C PRO A 219 12.75 -11.63 -12.96
N GLN A 220 13.52 -12.29 -13.84
CA GLN A 220 14.36 -13.43 -13.47
C GLN A 220 15.55 -13.02 -12.61
N GLY A 221 15.77 -13.77 -11.52
CA GLY A 221 16.86 -13.50 -10.57
C GLY A 221 16.70 -12.21 -9.75
N LYS A 222 15.55 -11.53 -9.82
CA LYS A 222 15.25 -10.31 -9.07
C LYS A 222 14.33 -10.60 -7.88
N PRO A 223 14.37 -9.80 -6.81
CA PRO A 223 13.54 -10.04 -5.63
C PRO A 223 12.07 -9.66 -5.86
N PHE A 224 11.18 -10.27 -5.07
CA PHE A 224 9.82 -9.77 -4.89
C PHE A 224 9.77 -8.78 -3.73
N PHE A 225 9.12 -7.65 -3.93
CA PHE A 225 8.95 -6.61 -2.92
C PHE A 225 7.54 -6.72 -2.33
N PHE A 226 7.43 -7.15 -1.07
CA PHE A 226 6.16 -7.18 -0.35
C PHE A 226 5.96 -5.85 0.36
N LEU A 227 5.08 -5.02 -0.18
CA LEU A 227 4.77 -3.69 0.31
C LEU A 227 3.66 -3.78 1.37
N ILE A 228 4.04 -4.03 2.62
CA ILE A 228 3.13 -4.17 3.75
C ILE A 228 2.75 -2.78 4.25
N ASP A 229 1.55 -2.31 3.88
CA ASP A 229 1.08 -0.97 4.21
C ASP A 229 0.27 -0.95 5.52
N ASP A 230 0.42 0.14 6.27
CA ASP A 230 -0.18 0.38 7.59
C ASP A 230 0.03 -0.78 8.60
N ALA A 231 1.26 -1.31 8.68
CA ALA A 231 1.62 -2.42 9.57
C ALA A 231 1.47 -2.10 11.07
N GLY A 232 1.30 -0.82 11.44
CA GLY A 232 0.92 -0.42 12.80
C GLY A 232 -0.38 -1.05 13.30
N TYR A 233 -1.27 -1.49 12.39
CA TYR A 233 -2.52 -2.18 12.74
C TYR A 233 -2.37 -3.66 13.09
N LEU A 234 -1.23 -4.30 12.84
CA LEU A 234 -0.98 -5.69 13.26
C LEU A 234 -0.99 -5.79 14.79
N ASN A 235 -1.51 -6.86 15.40
CA ASN A 235 -1.40 -7.05 16.86
C ASN A 235 0.06 -7.32 17.29
N GLU A 236 0.34 -7.35 18.60
CA GLU A 236 1.72 -7.54 19.10
C GLU A 236 2.35 -8.87 18.62
N SER A 237 1.59 -9.96 18.62
CA SER A 237 2.06 -11.26 18.16
C SER A 237 2.38 -11.26 16.67
N GLN A 238 1.54 -10.63 15.85
CA GLN A 238 1.75 -10.48 14.41
C GLN A 238 2.92 -9.57 14.09
N THR A 239 3.12 -8.51 14.87
CA THR A 239 4.32 -7.68 14.79
C THR A 239 5.56 -8.53 15.04
N LYS A 240 5.55 -9.42 16.05
CA LYS A 240 6.66 -10.34 16.31
C LYS A 240 6.89 -11.34 15.19
N VAL A 241 5.83 -11.88 14.60
CA VAL A 241 5.91 -12.74 13.40
C VAL A 241 6.57 -11.98 12.25
N LEU A 242 6.08 -10.78 11.92
CA LEU A 242 6.64 -9.97 10.84
C LEU A 242 8.12 -9.62 11.08
N ASN A 243 8.49 -9.28 12.31
CA ASN A 243 9.89 -9.06 12.69
C ASN A 243 10.73 -10.33 12.51
N THR A 244 10.15 -11.50 12.79
CA THR A 244 10.83 -12.79 12.57
C THR A 244 11.11 -13.01 11.09
N TRP A 245 10.17 -12.65 10.20
CA TRP A 245 10.37 -12.72 8.75
C TRP A 245 11.51 -11.80 8.29
N VAL A 246 11.59 -10.59 8.83
CA VAL A 246 12.70 -9.65 8.58
C VAL A 246 14.03 -10.24 9.06
N SER A 247 14.04 -10.91 10.22
CA SER A 247 15.25 -11.49 10.80
C SER A 247 15.86 -12.64 9.97
N TYR A 248 15.07 -13.28 9.10
CA TYR A 248 15.57 -14.33 8.21
C TYR A 248 16.46 -13.80 7.08
N ARG A 249 16.47 -12.49 6.83
CA ARG A 249 17.33 -11.84 5.82
C ARG A 249 17.25 -12.50 4.44
N SER A 250 16.06 -12.89 4.02
CA SER A 250 15.78 -13.54 2.72
C SER A 250 15.80 -12.55 1.54
N THR A 251 16.57 -11.45 1.65
CA THR A 251 16.54 -10.27 0.77
C THR A 251 16.90 -10.54 -0.68
N LYS A 252 17.63 -11.63 -0.94
CA LYS A 252 17.89 -12.13 -2.31
C LYS A 252 16.58 -12.44 -3.04
N ASP A 253 15.60 -12.99 -2.31
CA ASP A 253 14.36 -13.47 -2.90
C ASP A 253 13.15 -12.63 -2.53
N ILE A 254 13.09 -12.17 -1.28
CA ILE A 254 11.95 -11.49 -0.67
C ILE A 254 12.48 -10.25 0.05
N CYS A 255 12.08 -9.06 -0.42
CA CYS A 255 12.27 -7.81 0.29
C CYS A 255 10.94 -7.37 0.89
N ILE A 256 10.94 -7.04 2.18
CA ILE A 256 9.73 -6.62 2.89
C ILE A 256 9.83 -5.12 3.15
N LYS A 257 8.90 -4.35 2.58
CA LYS A 257 8.83 -2.90 2.73
C LYS A 257 7.62 -2.59 3.62
N ILE A 258 7.87 -2.13 4.84
CA ILE A 258 6.87 -2.02 5.91
C ILE A 258 6.57 -0.56 6.15
N SER A 259 5.31 -0.16 6.03
CA SER A 259 4.86 1.22 6.26
C SER A 259 4.13 1.34 7.60
N THR A 260 4.43 2.37 8.40
CA THR A 260 3.79 2.59 9.72
C THR A 260 3.48 4.06 10.00
N GLN A 261 2.62 4.33 10.98
CA GLN A 261 2.26 5.68 11.44
C GLN A 261 3.00 6.09 12.71
N LEU A 262 4.25 5.60 12.89
CA LEU A 262 5.04 5.74 14.12
C LEU A 262 4.42 5.00 15.32
N ASP A 263 3.58 4.02 15.03
CA ASP A 263 2.78 3.22 15.96
C ASP A 263 3.15 1.72 15.89
N TYR A 264 4.35 1.41 15.40
CA TYR A 264 4.85 0.04 15.35
C TYR A 264 5.07 -0.50 16.76
N LYS A 265 4.51 -1.67 17.07
CA LYS A 265 4.33 -2.12 18.46
C LYS A 265 5.64 -2.48 19.15
N ASN A 266 6.54 -3.19 18.46
CA ASN A 266 7.85 -3.57 18.97
C ASN A 266 8.74 -4.09 17.83
N TYR A 267 10.02 -4.29 18.13
CA TYR A 267 11.03 -4.84 17.20
C TYR A 267 11.52 -6.23 17.65
N LEU A 268 10.72 -6.95 18.44
CA LEU A 268 11.08 -8.29 18.92
C LEU A 268 10.57 -9.34 17.93
N THR A 269 11.31 -10.43 17.76
CA THR A 269 10.89 -11.65 17.04
C THR A 269 10.01 -12.52 17.94
N THR A 270 9.46 -13.61 17.40
CA THR A 270 8.72 -14.63 18.16
C THR A 270 9.57 -15.32 19.22
N THR A 271 10.89 -15.36 19.02
CA THR A 271 11.89 -15.87 19.98
C THR A 271 12.41 -14.80 20.95
N GLY A 272 11.91 -13.57 20.87
CA GLY A 272 12.31 -12.46 21.75
C GLY A 272 13.62 -11.78 21.38
N LYS A 273 14.24 -12.10 20.25
CA LYS A 273 15.40 -11.37 19.73
C LYS A 273 14.96 -10.04 19.13
N ARG A 274 15.79 -9.00 19.20
CA ARG A 274 15.50 -7.72 18.54
C ARG A 274 16.01 -7.76 17.10
N ILE A 275 15.23 -7.23 16.16
CA ILE A 275 15.74 -6.87 14.82
C ILE A 275 16.35 -5.47 14.87
N ASP A 276 17.49 -5.27 14.22
CA ASP A 276 18.24 -4.03 14.29
C ASP A 276 18.60 -3.45 12.92
N SER A 277 18.49 -2.13 12.80
CA SER A 277 18.95 -1.37 11.63
C SER A 277 20.43 -0.99 11.78
N PRO A 278 21.26 -1.05 10.71
CA PRO A 278 20.90 -1.36 9.32
C PRO A 278 21.02 -2.85 8.94
N HIS A 279 21.32 -3.73 9.91
CA HIS A 279 21.73 -5.12 9.63
C HIS A 279 20.58 -6.02 9.17
N ASP A 280 19.40 -5.88 9.76
CA ASP A 280 18.20 -6.64 9.41
C ASP A 280 17.27 -5.86 8.49
N TYR A 281 17.21 -4.53 8.65
CA TYR A 281 16.38 -3.63 7.84
C TYR A 281 16.97 -2.22 7.79
N SER A 282 16.61 -1.43 6.77
CA SER A 282 16.85 0.01 6.73
C SER A 282 15.64 0.79 7.25
N GLU A 283 15.84 1.96 7.86
CA GLU A 283 14.75 2.76 8.40
C GLU A 283 14.73 4.16 7.80
N VAL A 284 13.57 4.55 7.30
CA VAL A 284 13.30 5.85 6.72
C VAL A 284 12.15 6.50 7.48
N ASN A 285 12.40 7.63 8.12
CA ASN A 285 11.35 8.46 8.70
C ASN A 285 11.09 9.67 7.81
N ILE A 286 9.88 9.72 7.23
CA ILE A 286 9.48 10.82 6.35
C ILE A 286 9.44 12.17 7.11
N ALA A 287 9.14 12.17 8.41
CA ALA A 287 9.02 13.40 9.19
C ALA A 287 10.38 14.07 9.49
N THR A 288 11.47 13.32 9.58
CA THR A 288 12.79 13.88 9.89
C THR A 288 13.32 14.73 8.73
N ILE A 289 13.08 14.32 7.49
CA ILE A 289 13.51 15.10 6.31
C ILE A 289 12.67 16.36 6.11
N TYR A 290 11.39 16.33 6.50
CA TYR A 290 10.52 17.51 6.41
C TYR A 290 10.79 18.57 7.49
N THR A 291 11.60 18.26 8.51
CA THR A 291 11.94 19.19 9.59
C THR A 291 13.37 19.74 9.47
N SER A 292 14.25 19.11 8.70
CA SER A 292 15.63 19.56 8.47
C SER A 292 15.73 20.57 7.32
N SER A 293 15.79 21.87 7.67
CA SER A 293 15.92 23.04 6.78
C SER A 293 14.74 23.28 5.82
N ASN A 294 14.00 24.38 6.07
CA ASN A 294 12.73 24.76 5.41
C ASN A 294 12.73 24.81 3.85
N ARG A 295 13.87 24.63 3.16
CA ARG A 295 13.97 24.84 1.71
C ARG A 295 13.50 23.64 0.89
N ASP A 296 13.78 22.41 1.31
CA ASP A 296 13.52 21.23 0.45
C ASP A 296 12.07 20.75 0.53
N TYR A 297 11.42 20.86 1.70
CA TYR A 297 9.98 20.66 1.82
C TYR A 297 9.19 21.62 0.92
N TYR A 298 9.53 22.92 0.93
CA TYR A 298 8.85 23.90 0.10
C TYR A 298 9.00 23.61 -1.39
N LYS A 299 10.23 23.30 -1.85
CA LYS A 299 10.48 22.90 -3.26
C LYS A 299 9.62 21.72 -3.67
N ARG A 300 9.49 20.70 -2.81
CA ARG A 300 8.65 19.52 -3.08
C ARG A 300 7.17 19.87 -3.13
N VAL A 301 6.64 20.60 -2.15
CA VAL A 301 5.24 21.04 -2.16
C VAL A 301 4.93 21.88 -3.39
N LYS A 302 5.83 22.79 -3.75
CA LYS A 302 5.74 23.59 -4.98
C LYS A 302 5.69 22.70 -6.22
N ALA A 303 6.61 21.74 -6.36
CA ALA A 303 6.63 20.79 -7.46
C ALA A 303 5.34 19.96 -7.54
N ILE A 304 4.81 19.48 -6.41
CA ILE A 304 3.53 18.73 -6.36
C ILE A 304 2.39 19.60 -6.88
N VAL A 305 2.32 20.87 -6.45
CA VAL A 305 1.27 21.81 -6.84
C VAL A 305 1.36 22.15 -8.32
N GLU A 306 2.55 22.50 -8.81
CA GLU A 306 2.78 22.85 -10.23
C GLU A 306 2.48 21.68 -11.16
N ARG A 307 2.90 20.47 -10.79
CA ARG A 307 2.65 19.25 -11.58
C ARG A 307 1.16 18.93 -11.66
N ARG A 308 0.42 19.07 -10.55
CA ARG A 308 -1.04 18.90 -10.53
C ARG A 308 -1.76 19.96 -11.36
N ILE A 309 -1.33 21.22 -11.30
CA ILE A 309 -1.90 22.30 -12.12
C ILE A 309 -1.68 22.00 -13.60
N ASN A 310 -0.46 21.64 -13.99
CA ASN A 310 -0.12 21.33 -15.37
C ASN A 310 -0.98 20.17 -15.88
N VAL A 311 -0.99 19.03 -15.17
CA VAL A 311 -1.70 17.81 -15.60
C VAL A 311 -3.22 17.99 -15.69
N TYR A 312 -3.85 18.69 -14.74
CA TYR A 312 -5.33 18.76 -14.68
C TYR A 312 -5.93 20.03 -15.30
N LEU A 313 -5.16 21.11 -15.40
CA LEU A 313 -5.65 22.38 -15.93
C LEU A 313 -5.00 22.76 -17.27
N ASN A 314 -4.04 21.97 -17.78
CA ASN A 314 -3.24 22.27 -18.98
C ASN A 314 -2.70 23.72 -18.96
N LYS A 315 -2.19 24.12 -17.80
CA LYS A 315 -1.63 25.45 -17.59
C LYS A 315 -0.23 25.31 -17.03
N GLU A 316 0.76 25.81 -17.75
CA GLU A 316 2.05 26.15 -17.16
C GLU A 316 1.83 27.40 -16.30
N THR A 317 1.69 27.20 -15.00
CA THR A 317 1.48 28.29 -14.06
C THR A 317 2.17 27.91 -12.76
N SER A 318 2.93 28.85 -12.21
CA SER A 318 3.66 28.60 -10.95
C SER A 318 2.69 28.43 -9.78
N ALA A 319 3.16 27.73 -8.74
CA ALA A 319 2.39 27.57 -7.50
C ALA A 319 2.00 28.93 -6.89
N GLU A 320 2.88 29.93 -6.99
CA GLU A 320 2.64 31.29 -6.47
C GLU A 320 1.52 32.00 -7.23
N VAL A 321 1.56 32.00 -8.57
CA VAL A 321 0.52 32.63 -9.41
C VAL A 321 -0.83 31.96 -9.17
N PHE A 322 -0.85 30.64 -9.07
CA PHE A 322 -2.08 29.89 -8.79
C PHE A 322 -2.63 30.20 -7.38
N SER A 323 -1.76 30.30 -6.38
CA SER A 323 -2.13 30.71 -5.02
C SER A 323 -2.75 32.11 -5.00
N GLN A 324 -2.14 33.08 -5.71
CA GLN A 324 -2.66 34.43 -5.84
C GLN A 324 -4.01 34.45 -6.57
N MET A 325 -4.17 33.69 -7.66
CA MET A 325 -5.46 33.54 -8.34
C MET A 325 -6.55 33.01 -7.41
N ILE A 326 -6.25 32.00 -6.57
CA ILE A 326 -7.20 31.49 -5.58
C ILE A 326 -7.51 32.56 -4.53
N LYS A 327 -6.51 33.28 -4.01
CA LYS A 327 -6.71 34.39 -3.04
C LYS A 327 -7.63 35.46 -3.65
N TYR A 328 -7.41 35.86 -4.90
CA TYR A 328 -8.23 36.84 -5.61
C TYR A 328 -9.66 36.34 -5.84
N LYS A 329 -9.84 35.12 -6.39
CA LYS A 329 -11.17 34.54 -6.62
C LYS A 329 -11.95 34.37 -5.31
N LYS A 330 -11.29 34.02 -4.19
CA LYS A 330 -11.92 34.01 -2.85
C LYS A 330 -12.39 35.38 -2.38
N LYS A 331 -11.56 36.42 -2.53
CA LYS A 331 -11.94 37.80 -2.17
C LYS A 331 -13.16 38.23 -2.99
N ARG A 332 -13.15 37.95 -4.29
CA ARG A 332 -14.28 38.20 -5.20
C ARG A 332 -15.53 37.46 -4.73
N LEU A 333 -15.41 36.17 -4.40
CA LEU A 333 -16.52 35.36 -3.90
C LEU A 333 -17.11 35.89 -2.59
N LYS A 334 -16.25 36.30 -1.64
CA LYS A 334 -16.70 36.90 -0.38
C LYS A 334 -17.42 38.22 -0.63
N HIS A 335 -16.96 39.01 -1.59
CA HIS A 335 -17.64 40.24 -2.01
C HIS A 335 -19.03 39.94 -2.63
N TYR A 336 -19.13 38.97 -3.54
CA TYR A 336 -20.41 38.51 -4.09
C TYR A 336 -21.35 38.02 -2.99
N MET A 337 -20.87 37.13 -2.10
CA MET A 337 -21.66 36.64 -0.97
C MET A 337 -22.17 37.79 -0.09
N THR A 338 -21.32 38.76 0.23
CA THR A 338 -21.71 39.92 1.07
C THR A 338 -22.73 40.82 0.37
N LYS A 339 -22.59 41.04 -0.95
CA LYS A 339 -23.50 41.87 -1.76
C LYS A 339 -24.88 41.24 -1.93
N TYR A 340 -24.94 39.92 -2.14
CA TYR A 340 -26.20 39.19 -2.37
C TYR A 340 -26.88 38.78 -1.05
N TRP A 341 -26.14 38.43 0.01
CA TRP A 341 -26.72 38.21 1.35
C TRP A 341 -27.43 39.46 1.88
N ARG A 342 -26.90 40.66 1.60
CA ARG A 342 -27.54 41.92 1.99
C ARG A 342 -28.80 42.25 1.18
N LYS A 343 -29.00 41.64 0.01
CA LYS A 343 -30.13 41.93 -0.89
C LYS A 343 -31.23 40.88 -0.86
N THR A 344 -31.00 39.68 -0.37
CA THR A 344 -31.99 38.61 -0.42
C THR A 344 -31.73 37.57 0.66
N LEU A 345 -32.75 37.25 1.47
CA LEU A 345 -32.78 36.14 2.44
C LEU A 345 -32.72 34.78 1.71
N MET A 346 -31.66 34.51 0.96
CA MET A 346 -31.48 33.25 0.24
C MET A 346 -30.83 32.19 1.13
N THR A 347 -31.39 30.97 1.09
CA THR A 347 -30.82 29.79 1.76
C THR A 347 -29.60 29.25 1.01
N LYS A 348 -28.72 28.51 1.71
CA LYS A 348 -27.48 27.91 1.16
C LYS A 348 -27.68 27.05 -0.10
N LYS A 349 -28.89 26.52 -0.32
CA LYS A 349 -29.26 25.67 -1.46
C LYS A 349 -29.35 26.49 -2.76
N ASN A 350 -30.02 27.64 -2.71
CA ASN A 350 -30.20 28.54 -3.86
C ASN A 350 -28.89 29.20 -4.31
N MET A 351 -27.92 29.38 -3.41
CA MET A 351 -26.60 29.97 -3.77
C MET A 351 -25.75 29.08 -4.68
N ARG A 352 -25.90 27.75 -4.62
CA ARG A 352 -25.14 26.85 -5.50
C ARG A 352 -25.62 26.89 -6.95
N GLU A 353 -26.87 27.26 -7.19
CA GLU A 353 -27.47 27.36 -8.53
C GLU A 353 -27.11 28.67 -9.24
N VAL A 354 -26.80 29.73 -8.48
CA VAL A 354 -26.50 31.07 -9.01
C VAL A 354 -24.99 31.34 -9.12
N MET A 355 -24.15 30.52 -8.47
CA MET A 355 -22.70 30.66 -8.55
C MET A 355 -22.15 30.15 -9.90
N PRO A 356 -21.26 30.90 -10.57
CA PRO A 356 -20.56 30.41 -11.75
C PRO A 356 -19.84 29.10 -11.46
N HIS A 357 -19.86 28.17 -12.41
CA HIS A 357 -19.29 26.83 -12.25
C HIS A 357 -17.79 26.86 -11.85
N GLU A 358 -17.05 27.88 -12.30
CA GLU A 358 -15.65 28.10 -11.92
C GLU A 358 -15.46 28.47 -10.43
N ASP A 359 -16.42 29.17 -9.85
CA ASP A 359 -16.35 29.67 -8.47
C ASP A 359 -16.66 28.55 -7.46
N ILE A 360 -17.49 27.57 -7.85
CA ILE A 360 -17.71 26.31 -7.10
C ILE A 360 -16.43 25.46 -7.11
N LEU A 361 -15.77 25.35 -8.26
CA LEU A 361 -14.51 24.63 -8.40
C LEU A 361 -13.41 25.24 -7.51
N VAL A 362 -13.32 26.57 -7.42
CA VAL A 362 -12.37 27.27 -6.54
C VAL A 362 -12.64 27.01 -5.05
N GLN A 363 -13.91 26.92 -4.64
CA GLN A 363 -14.24 26.52 -3.26
C GLN A 363 -13.78 25.08 -2.97
N ASN A 364 -13.97 24.15 -3.90
CA ASN A 364 -13.56 22.77 -3.73
C ASN A 364 -12.03 22.63 -3.70
N ILE A 365 -11.33 23.25 -4.65
CA ILE A 365 -9.86 23.36 -4.67
C ILE A 365 -9.35 23.90 -3.33
N SER A 366 -9.93 25.01 -2.83
CA SER A 366 -9.50 25.57 -1.56
C SER A 366 -9.75 24.65 -0.36
N LYS A 367 -10.85 23.89 -0.35
CA LYS A 367 -11.15 22.99 0.77
C LYS A 367 -10.16 21.83 0.78
N ASP A 368 -9.87 21.26 -0.37
CA ASP A 368 -9.00 20.10 -0.45
C ASP A 368 -7.53 20.47 -0.27
N CYS A 369 -7.08 21.63 -0.77
CA CYS A 369 -5.75 22.14 -0.45
C CYS A 369 -5.56 22.43 1.04
N LYS A 370 -6.61 22.83 1.77
CA LYS A 370 -6.54 23.00 3.23
C LYS A 370 -6.43 21.66 3.94
N LYS A 371 -7.18 20.64 3.51
CA LYS A 371 -7.10 19.28 4.06
C LYS A 371 -5.75 18.61 3.82
N GLN A 372 -5.07 18.97 2.72
CA GLN A 372 -3.74 18.45 2.36
C GLN A 372 -2.60 19.36 2.86
N ASN A 373 -2.87 20.41 3.64
CA ASN A 373 -1.89 21.44 4.08
C ASN A 373 -1.10 22.14 2.94
N LEU A 374 -1.56 22.06 1.69
CA LEU A 374 -0.86 22.63 0.52
C LEU A 374 -0.97 24.16 0.42
N VAL A 375 -2.10 24.75 0.85
CA VAL A 375 -2.38 26.19 0.66
C VAL A 375 -1.91 27.08 1.81
N VAL A 376 -1.62 26.52 2.99
CA VAL A 376 -1.16 27.31 4.14
C VAL A 376 0.31 27.73 3.95
N HIS A 377 1.15 26.88 3.35
CA HIS A 377 2.58 27.16 3.23
C HIS A 377 2.98 28.01 2.02
N ILE A 378 2.29 27.91 0.88
CA ILE A 378 2.56 28.79 -0.29
C ILE A 378 2.16 30.25 0.00
N ALA A 379 1.23 30.48 0.92
CA ALA A 379 0.78 31.82 1.28
C ALA A 379 1.60 32.48 2.40
N MET A 380 2.43 31.74 3.14
CA MET A 380 3.11 32.22 4.36
C MET A 380 4.44 32.95 4.11
N GLN A 381 5.03 32.87 2.91
CA GLN A 381 6.19 33.71 2.57
C GLN A 381 5.80 35.16 2.19
N ASP A 382 4.53 35.45 1.86
CA ASP A 382 4.07 36.84 1.69
C ASP A 382 4.02 37.61 3.04
N SER A 383 4.22 36.94 4.18
CA SER A 383 4.21 37.55 5.53
C SER A 383 5.58 37.62 6.20
N THR A 384 6.64 37.19 5.52
CA THR A 384 8.03 37.37 5.97
C THR A 384 8.83 37.98 4.83
N ASN A 385 8.65 39.29 4.67
CA ASN A 385 9.74 40.16 4.25
C ASN A 385 10.88 40.08 5.25
#